data_AF-A0A1M6NN67-F1
#
_entry.id   AF-A0A1M6NN67-F1
#
_cell.length_a   1.000
_cell.length_b   1.000
_cell.length_c   1.000
_cell.angle_alpha   90.00
_cell.angle_beta   90.00
_cell.angle_gamma   90.00
#
_symmetry.space_group_name_H-M   'P 1'
#
loop_
_entity.id
_entity.type
_entity.pdbx_description
1 polymer ?
#
loop_
_entity_poly.entity_id
_entity_poly.type
_entity_poly.pdbx_seq_one_letter_code
_entity_poly.pdbx_strand_id
1 'polypeptide(L)'
;MFYYKLDNRILFSNIKYDNLEEISESSAMESKDIIYFLKKMQPLKSRRSFCISDPSLLFIEEEGLNLLKKNELSGYTLPKWILDKISHRRVACINTEYRNWRDLLKYSLPLKPSKWRVNVLGLGDVGGILVTGLRLLGGDYISQIGIYDRGDNKKRRWVLEANQILSAFDERLYPNIKGIDLEELFDCDMFVFCASVGVPPVGENVKDVRMIQLQGNSKVLANYGKMARKTGFKGIFAVVSDPVDLLCKSVFISSNTNENGEMDYEGLAPEQIRGYGLGVMHARAAYYAALNTETAHYIKEGRAYGPHGDGLIIADSIENYNPDISMYLTRKAREANLDVRETGFKPYIAPALSSGSLSLISTIKGDWHYSTTYMGGVFMGAKNRLLATGTEIERLTLPKALLGRLEETYKKLESII
;
A
#
# COMPACT_ATOMS: atom_id res chain seq x y z
N MET A 1 29.95 6.87 -10.82
CA MET A 1 29.04 5.73 -10.56
C MET A 1 29.74 4.47 -10.99
N PHE A 2 29.39 3.35 -10.38
CA PHE A 2 29.84 2.03 -10.77
C PHE A 2 28.70 1.28 -11.45
N TYR A 3 29.01 0.50 -12.48
CA TYR A 3 28.05 -0.25 -13.26
C TYR A 3 28.40 -1.73 -13.20
N TYR A 4 27.37 -2.56 -13.10
CA TYR A 4 27.53 -3.99 -12.90
C TYR A 4 26.59 -4.80 -13.77
N LYS A 5 26.96 -6.05 -13.99
CA LYS A 5 26.09 -7.08 -14.55
C LYS A 5 25.92 -8.21 -13.54
N LEU A 6 24.68 -8.64 -13.33
CA LEU A 6 24.35 -9.83 -12.54
C LEU A 6 23.09 -10.46 -13.11
N ASP A 7 23.12 -11.76 -13.40
CA ASP A 7 21.98 -12.52 -13.94
C ASP A 7 21.33 -11.85 -15.18
N ASN A 8 22.15 -11.33 -16.10
CA ASN A 8 21.73 -10.54 -17.27
C ASN A 8 20.94 -9.25 -16.95
N ARG A 9 20.95 -8.80 -15.70
CA ARG A 9 20.43 -7.49 -15.29
C ARG A 9 21.55 -6.48 -15.16
N ILE A 10 21.24 -5.23 -15.50
CA ILE A 10 22.15 -4.11 -15.29
C ILE A 10 21.88 -3.49 -13.93
N LEU A 11 22.94 -3.33 -13.15
CA LEU A 11 22.90 -2.69 -11.85
C LEU A 11 23.88 -1.52 -11.82
N PHE A 12 23.62 -0.55 -10.96
CA PHE A 12 24.52 0.57 -10.77
C PHE A 12 24.46 1.10 -9.35
N SER A 13 25.52 1.78 -8.90
CA SER A 13 25.59 2.35 -7.56
C SER A 13 26.51 3.56 -7.47
N ASN A 14 26.34 4.32 -6.40
CA ASN A 14 27.25 5.39 -5.99
C ASN A 14 28.44 4.86 -5.16
N ILE A 15 28.35 3.64 -4.64
CA ILE A 15 29.42 2.98 -3.88
C ILE A 15 29.89 1.73 -4.63
N LYS A 16 31.14 1.32 -4.40
CA LYS A 16 31.71 0.14 -5.04
C LYS A 16 31.24 -1.16 -4.35
N TYR A 17 30.90 -2.15 -5.15
CA TYR A 17 30.65 -3.54 -4.75
C TYR A 17 31.71 -4.44 -5.37
N ASP A 18 32.63 -4.97 -4.55
CA ASP A 18 33.77 -5.76 -5.04
C ASP A 18 33.40 -7.18 -5.49
N ASN A 19 32.20 -7.64 -5.14
CA ASN A 19 31.70 -8.99 -5.44
C ASN A 19 30.75 -9.04 -6.64
N LEU A 20 30.72 -8.00 -7.48
CA LEU A 20 29.91 -7.92 -8.69
C LEU A 20 30.80 -7.72 -9.92
N GLU A 21 30.41 -8.30 -11.05
CA GLU A 21 31.08 -8.11 -12.34
C GLU A 21 30.89 -6.66 -12.79
N GLU A 22 31.96 -5.86 -12.75
CA GLU A 22 31.97 -4.48 -13.20
C GLU A 22 31.97 -4.41 -14.74
N ILE A 23 31.15 -3.52 -15.28
CA ILE A 23 31.02 -3.29 -16.73
C ILE A 23 31.21 -1.80 -17.04
N SER A 24 31.48 -1.48 -18.32
CA SER A 24 31.54 -0.09 -18.74
C SER A 24 30.16 0.58 -18.74
N GLU A 25 30.13 1.91 -18.59
CA GLU A 25 28.90 2.70 -18.75
C GLU A 25 28.28 2.50 -20.13
N SER A 26 29.10 2.42 -21.19
CA SER A 26 28.63 2.17 -22.55
C SER A 26 27.84 0.87 -22.65
N SER A 27 28.30 -0.20 -22.01
CA SER A 27 27.60 -1.49 -21.98
C SER A 27 26.31 -1.42 -21.17
N ALA A 28 26.31 -0.72 -20.02
CA ALA A 28 25.11 -0.52 -19.21
C ALA A 28 24.02 0.25 -19.95
N MET A 29 24.41 1.27 -20.73
CA MET A 29 23.52 2.15 -21.49
C MET A 29 22.73 1.42 -22.59
N GLU A 30 23.27 0.33 -23.14
CA GLU A 30 22.61 -0.45 -24.21
C GLU A 30 21.33 -1.17 -23.72
N SER A 31 21.17 -1.37 -22.41
CA SER A 31 20.01 -2.05 -21.86
C SER A 31 18.71 -1.28 -22.09
N LYS A 32 17.70 -1.95 -22.65
CA LYS A 32 16.35 -1.40 -22.84
C LYS A 32 15.42 -1.68 -21.65
N ASP A 33 15.79 -2.62 -20.81
CA ASP A 33 15.01 -3.08 -19.66
C ASP A 33 15.08 -2.14 -18.45
N ILE A 34 14.41 -2.55 -17.37
CA ILE A 34 14.58 -1.98 -16.03
C ILE A 34 16.03 -2.20 -15.58
N ILE A 35 16.63 -1.16 -15.02
CA ILE A 35 17.95 -1.20 -14.37
C ILE A 35 17.79 -1.03 -12.86
N TYR A 36 18.76 -1.54 -12.10
CA TYR A 36 18.65 -1.63 -10.64
C TYR A 36 19.71 -0.77 -9.95
N PHE A 37 19.27 0.20 -9.16
CA PHE A 37 20.14 1.01 -8.32
C PHE A 37 20.39 0.32 -6.98
N LEU A 38 21.63 -0.07 -6.71
CA LEU A 38 22.03 -0.69 -5.45
C LEU A 38 22.34 0.36 -4.40
N LYS A 39 21.76 0.21 -3.22
CA LYS A 39 21.96 1.12 -2.09
C LYS A 39 22.01 0.33 -0.79
N LYS A 40 22.77 0.83 0.19
CA LYS A 40 22.76 0.32 1.56
C LYS A 40 21.89 1.24 2.42
N MET A 41 20.86 0.69 3.05
CA MET A 41 19.99 1.41 3.99
C MET A 41 19.59 0.48 5.12
N GLN A 42 19.34 1.00 6.32
CA GLN A 42 18.96 0.19 7.47
C GLN A 42 17.59 -0.50 7.22
N PRO A 43 17.48 -1.85 7.25
CA PRO A 43 16.22 -2.57 6.98
C PRO A 43 15.04 -2.19 7.89
N LEU A 44 15.31 -1.80 9.14
CA LEU A 44 14.27 -1.34 10.07
C LEU A 44 13.67 0.01 9.67
N LYS A 45 14.34 0.81 8.84
CA LYS A 45 13.93 2.18 8.50
C LYS A 45 13.84 2.39 6.99
N SER A 46 13.90 1.34 6.18
CA SER A 46 13.81 1.46 4.72
C SER A 46 13.14 0.25 4.09
N ARG A 47 12.53 0.45 2.92
CA ARG A 47 12.03 -0.64 2.07
C ARG A 47 13.19 -1.47 1.50
N ARG A 48 12.90 -2.71 1.15
CA ARG A 48 13.87 -3.56 0.43
C ARG A 48 13.96 -3.15 -1.05
N SER A 49 12.87 -2.67 -1.63
CA SER A 49 12.84 -2.10 -2.98
C SER A 49 11.75 -1.05 -3.18
N PHE A 50 12.01 -0.09 -4.07
CA PHE A 50 11.05 0.94 -4.49
C PHE A 50 11.42 1.55 -5.85
N CYS A 51 10.46 2.22 -6.49
CA CYS A 51 10.69 2.88 -7.77
C CYS A 51 11.48 4.18 -7.59
N ILE A 52 12.58 4.35 -8.35
CA ILE A 52 13.26 5.64 -8.49
C ILE A 52 12.49 6.48 -9.52
N SER A 53 11.52 7.26 -9.07
CA SER A 53 10.66 8.12 -9.90
C SER A 53 11.19 9.54 -10.11
N ASP A 54 12.17 9.94 -9.30
CA ASP A 54 12.81 11.26 -9.31
C ASP A 54 14.31 11.08 -9.02
N PRO A 55 15.22 11.82 -9.68
CA PRO A 55 16.65 11.56 -9.51
C PRO A 55 17.18 11.85 -8.10
N SER A 56 16.51 12.70 -7.31
CA SER A 56 16.88 12.94 -5.91
C SER A 56 16.80 11.68 -5.04
N LEU A 57 16.00 10.68 -5.44
CA LEU A 57 15.90 9.39 -4.75
C LEU A 57 17.18 8.55 -4.80
N LEU A 58 18.09 8.79 -5.75
CA LEU A 58 19.39 8.11 -5.77
C LEU A 58 20.26 8.53 -4.57
N PHE A 59 20.00 9.73 -4.03
CA PHE A 59 20.86 10.40 -3.06
C PHE A 59 20.26 10.51 -1.66
N ILE A 60 19.02 10.06 -1.43
CA ILE A 60 18.46 10.03 -0.07
C ILE A 60 19.35 9.19 0.86
N GLU A 61 19.58 9.61 2.09
CA GLU A 61 20.35 8.80 3.06
C GLU A 61 19.43 7.84 3.81
N GLU A 62 18.23 8.31 4.14
CA GLU A 62 17.19 7.58 4.84
C GLU A 62 15.81 7.78 4.19
N GLU A 63 14.91 6.81 4.41
CA GLU A 63 13.49 6.96 4.05
C GLU A 63 12.73 7.63 5.19
N GLY A 64 11.63 8.31 4.85
CA GLY A 64 10.76 9.01 5.78
C GLY A 64 9.83 9.97 5.04
N LEU A 65 9.41 11.06 5.69
CA LEU A 65 8.58 12.09 5.05
C LEU A 65 9.24 12.76 3.84
N ASN A 66 10.57 12.72 3.73
CA ASN A 66 11.32 13.17 2.56
C ASN A 66 10.89 12.44 1.27
N LEU A 67 10.25 11.28 1.37
CA LEU A 67 9.68 10.56 0.22
C LEU A 67 8.51 11.28 -0.43
N LEU A 68 7.83 12.20 0.27
CA LEU A 68 6.72 13.01 -0.27
C LEU A 68 7.21 14.33 -0.90
N LYS A 69 8.44 14.75 -0.59
CA LYS A 69 8.99 16.05 -0.99
C LYS A 69 9.69 15.93 -2.33
N LYS A 70 9.33 16.78 -3.29
CA LYS A 70 10.17 17.01 -4.46
C LYS A 70 11.34 17.88 -4.04
N ASN A 71 12.57 17.38 -4.19
CA ASN A 71 13.77 18.14 -3.89
C ASN A 71 14.29 18.78 -5.18
N GLU A 72 14.88 19.97 -5.06
CA GLU A 72 15.63 20.55 -6.18
C GLU A 72 16.91 19.73 -6.41
N LEU A 73 17.19 19.42 -7.67
CA LEU A 73 18.42 18.77 -8.10
C LEU A 73 19.57 19.79 -8.12
N SER A 74 19.87 20.41 -6.99
CA SER A 74 21.04 21.27 -6.88
C SER A 74 22.26 20.41 -6.52
N GLY A 75 23.16 20.22 -7.49
CA GLY A 75 24.51 19.70 -7.23
C GLY A 75 24.84 18.29 -7.73
N TYR A 76 23.92 17.56 -8.39
CA TYR A 76 24.20 16.22 -8.90
C TYR A 76 24.21 16.15 -10.43
N THR A 77 25.37 15.85 -11.01
CA THR A 77 25.51 15.57 -12.45
C THR A 77 25.25 14.08 -12.70
N LEU A 78 24.09 13.75 -13.28
CA LEU A 78 23.71 12.39 -13.67
C LEU A 78 23.80 12.22 -15.20
N PRO A 79 24.24 11.05 -15.71
CA PRO A 79 24.18 10.75 -17.13
C PRO A 79 22.75 10.87 -17.68
N LYS A 80 22.63 11.47 -18.88
CA LYS A 80 21.33 11.73 -19.52
C LYS A 80 20.48 10.46 -19.69
N TRP A 81 21.10 9.32 -19.99
CA TRP A 81 20.41 8.06 -20.19
C TRP A 81 19.80 7.51 -18.88
N ILE A 82 20.42 7.76 -17.72
CA ILE A 82 19.82 7.42 -16.41
C ILE A 82 18.62 8.33 -16.13
N LEU A 83 18.75 9.64 -16.38
CA LEU A 83 17.63 10.57 -16.23
C LEU A 83 16.43 10.17 -17.10
N ASP A 84 16.68 9.74 -18.33
CA ASP A 84 15.67 9.20 -19.24
C ASP A 84 15.03 7.91 -18.69
N LYS A 85 15.81 6.99 -18.14
CA LYS A 85 15.26 5.77 -17.50
C LYS A 85 14.38 6.11 -16.29
N ILE A 86 14.76 7.09 -15.48
CA ILE A 86 14.00 7.54 -14.31
C ILE A 86 12.66 8.17 -14.74
N SER A 87 12.67 9.05 -15.75
CA SER A 87 11.45 9.68 -16.27
C SER A 87 10.46 8.64 -16.81
N HIS A 88 10.96 7.55 -17.41
CA HIS A 88 10.17 6.41 -17.88
C HIS A 88 9.89 5.33 -16.83
N ARG A 89 10.23 5.56 -15.55
CA ARG A 89 10.02 4.60 -14.44
C ARG A 89 10.68 3.24 -14.67
N ARG A 90 11.87 3.24 -15.26
CA ARG A 90 12.69 2.04 -15.56
C ARG A 90 13.89 1.88 -14.63
N VAL A 91 13.84 2.48 -13.44
CA VAL A 91 14.87 2.34 -12.41
C VAL A 91 14.23 1.88 -11.11
N ALA A 92 14.66 0.74 -10.60
CA ALA A 92 14.26 0.21 -9.30
C ALA A 92 15.42 0.34 -8.30
N CYS A 93 15.16 0.81 -7.09
CA CYS A 93 16.11 0.73 -5.99
C CYS A 93 16.09 -0.66 -5.38
N ILE A 94 17.26 -1.19 -5.02
CA ILE A 94 17.40 -2.40 -4.21
C ILE A 94 18.28 -2.07 -3.01
N ASN A 95 17.75 -2.32 -1.82
CA ASN A 95 18.51 -2.25 -0.58
C ASN A 95 19.29 -3.54 -0.35
N THR A 96 20.62 -3.47 -0.42
CA THR A 96 21.51 -4.63 -0.32
C THR A 96 21.76 -5.10 1.11
N GLU A 97 21.28 -4.37 2.12
CA GLU A 97 21.35 -4.79 3.53
C GLU A 97 20.35 -5.90 3.87
N TYR A 98 19.36 -6.15 3.00
CA TYR A 98 18.52 -7.35 3.10
C TYR A 98 19.26 -8.56 2.52
N ARG A 99 19.42 -9.63 3.32
CA ARG A 99 20.14 -10.85 2.88
C ARG A 99 19.61 -11.45 1.58
N ASN A 100 18.29 -11.36 1.36
CA ASN A 100 17.60 -11.89 0.19
C ASN A 100 17.42 -10.86 -0.95
N TRP A 101 18.18 -9.75 -0.97
CA TRP A 101 18.00 -8.70 -1.99
C TRP A 101 18.11 -9.21 -3.43
N ARG A 102 18.95 -10.23 -3.68
CA ARG A 102 19.14 -10.83 -5.02
C ARG A 102 17.87 -11.48 -5.57
N ASP A 103 16.93 -11.88 -4.71
CA ASP A 103 15.65 -12.43 -5.15
C ASP A 103 14.89 -11.43 -6.04
N LEU A 104 15.04 -10.13 -5.78
CA LEU A 104 14.37 -9.07 -6.56
C LEU A 104 14.82 -8.99 -8.02
N LEU A 105 15.99 -9.54 -8.37
CA LEU A 105 16.46 -9.61 -9.77
C LEU A 105 15.75 -10.72 -10.56
N LYS A 106 15.32 -11.76 -9.84
CA LYS A 106 14.60 -12.92 -10.37
C LYS A 106 13.09 -12.67 -10.40
N TYR A 107 12.59 -12.00 -9.38
CA TYR A 107 11.18 -11.66 -9.21
C TYR A 107 10.91 -10.22 -9.61
N SER A 108 10.45 -10.00 -10.83
CA SER A 108 9.62 -8.83 -11.11
C SER A 108 8.18 -9.18 -10.76
N LEU A 109 7.55 -8.50 -9.80
CA LEU A 109 6.08 -8.50 -9.66
C LEU A 109 5.47 -8.37 -11.06
N PRO A 110 4.50 -9.22 -11.44
CA PRO A 110 4.31 -9.62 -12.83
C PRO A 110 4.25 -8.42 -13.79
N LEU A 111 5.26 -8.38 -14.67
CA LEU A 111 5.52 -7.36 -15.69
C LEU A 111 4.71 -7.59 -17.00
N LYS A 112 3.74 -8.52 -16.99
CA LYS A 112 3.01 -9.02 -18.17
C LYS A 112 1.55 -9.36 -17.80
N PRO A 113 0.62 -9.47 -18.78
CA PRO A 113 -0.84 -9.29 -18.57
C PRO A 113 -1.54 -10.51 -17.96
N SER A 114 -0.91 -11.18 -16.98
CA SER A 114 -1.57 -12.23 -16.22
C SER A 114 -2.41 -11.60 -15.13
N LYS A 115 -3.70 -11.91 -15.13
CA LYS A 115 -4.63 -11.51 -14.07
C LYS A 115 -4.19 -12.11 -12.73
N TRP A 116 -4.22 -11.30 -11.68
CA TRP A 116 -3.81 -11.67 -10.32
C TRP A 116 -4.80 -12.64 -9.69
N ARG A 117 -4.29 -13.54 -8.85
CA ARG A 117 -5.10 -14.30 -7.89
C ARG A 117 -5.21 -13.49 -6.60
N VAL A 118 -6.42 -13.27 -6.12
CA VAL A 118 -6.68 -12.48 -4.90
C VAL A 118 -7.37 -13.36 -3.87
N ASN A 119 -6.79 -13.51 -2.68
CA ASN A 119 -7.41 -14.28 -1.60
C ASN A 119 -7.89 -13.33 -0.49
N VAL A 120 -9.15 -13.46 -0.08
CA VAL A 120 -9.79 -12.61 0.93
C VAL A 120 -10.11 -13.42 2.18
N LEU A 121 -9.58 -12.98 3.32
CA LEU A 121 -9.88 -13.50 4.65
C LEU A 121 -10.93 -12.63 5.35
N GLY A 122 -12.04 -13.25 5.73
CA GLY A 122 -13.11 -12.64 6.52
C GLY A 122 -14.25 -12.11 5.64
N LEU A 123 -15.42 -12.73 5.73
CA LEU A 123 -16.59 -12.46 4.88
C LEU A 123 -17.69 -11.70 5.62
N GLY A 124 -17.34 -10.85 6.59
CA GLY A 124 -18.29 -9.95 7.28
C GLY A 124 -18.79 -8.82 6.37
N ASP A 125 -19.42 -7.78 6.91
CA ASP A 125 -20.03 -6.70 6.10
C ASP A 125 -19.05 -6.09 5.09
N VAL A 126 -17.84 -5.73 5.54
CA VAL A 126 -16.81 -5.14 4.68
C VAL A 126 -16.31 -6.17 3.66
N GLY A 127 -15.97 -7.39 4.12
CA GLY A 127 -15.39 -8.42 3.26
C GLY A 127 -16.35 -8.89 2.17
N GLY A 128 -17.63 -9.01 2.49
CA GLY A 128 -18.68 -9.36 1.52
C GLY A 128 -18.84 -8.31 0.43
N ILE A 129 -19.02 -7.04 0.80
CA ILE A 129 -19.13 -5.94 -0.17
C ILE A 129 -17.84 -5.78 -0.99
N LEU A 130 -16.67 -6.00 -0.37
CA LEU A 130 -15.38 -5.99 -1.05
C LEU A 130 -15.31 -7.10 -2.10
N VAL A 131 -15.68 -8.34 -1.77
CA VAL A 131 -15.70 -9.46 -2.73
C VAL A 131 -16.65 -9.16 -3.89
N THR A 132 -17.83 -8.61 -3.61
CA THR A 132 -18.77 -8.17 -4.66
C THR A 132 -18.15 -7.12 -5.57
N GLY A 133 -17.49 -6.10 -5.01
CA GLY A 133 -16.83 -5.06 -5.79
C GLY A 133 -15.66 -5.58 -6.63
N LEU A 134 -14.81 -6.43 -6.06
CA LEU A 134 -13.72 -7.10 -6.80
C LEU A 134 -14.26 -7.97 -7.94
N ARG A 135 -15.37 -8.70 -7.71
CA ARG A 135 -15.98 -9.50 -8.77
C ARG A 135 -16.49 -8.62 -9.91
N LEU A 136 -17.25 -7.57 -9.59
CA LEU A 136 -17.90 -6.74 -10.60
C LEU A 136 -16.93 -5.85 -11.39
N LEU A 137 -15.83 -5.43 -10.76
CA LEU A 137 -14.91 -4.42 -11.32
C LEU A 137 -13.54 -4.99 -11.70
N GLY A 138 -13.16 -6.15 -11.16
CA GLY A 138 -11.81 -6.71 -11.29
C GLY A 138 -11.61 -7.65 -12.47
N GLY A 139 -12.62 -7.82 -13.34
CA GLY A 139 -12.64 -8.80 -14.43
C GLY A 139 -11.40 -8.84 -15.31
N ASP A 140 -10.86 -7.67 -15.67
CA ASP A 140 -9.69 -7.56 -16.56
C ASP A 140 -8.37 -7.85 -15.84
N TYR A 141 -8.36 -7.81 -14.51
CA TYR A 141 -7.15 -7.79 -13.69
C TYR A 141 -7.05 -8.95 -12.69
N ILE A 142 -8.15 -9.64 -12.41
CA ILE A 142 -8.24 -10.70 -11.41
C ILE A 142 -8.73 -11.99 -12.08
N SER A 143 -7.98 -13.08 -11.95
CA SER A 143 -8.34 -14.38 -12.52
C SER A 143 -9.30 -15.13 -11.61
N GLN A 144 -9.04 -15.08 -10.31
CA GLN A 144 -9.80 -15.77 -9.28
C GLN A 144 -9.78 -14.97 -7.99
N ILE A 145 -10.90 -15.03 -7.26
CA ILE A 145 -11.00 -14.54 -5.89
C ILE A 145 -11.20 -15.75 -4.97
N GLY A 146 -10.15 -16.12 -4.23
CA GLY A 146 -10.24 -17.11 -3.16
C GLY A 146 -10.87 -16.49 -1.91
N ILE A 147 -11.80 -17.18 -1.25
CA ILE A 147 -12.46 -16.68 -0.04
C ILE A 147 -12.32 -17.65 1.12
N TYR A 148 -11.92 -17.11 2.27
CA TYR A 148 -11.81 -17.87 3.51
C TYR A 148 -12.55 -17.14 4.65
N ASP A 149 -13.30 -17.92 5.43
CA ASP A 149 -13.90 -17.53 6.70
C ASP A 149 -13.94 -18.81 7.57
N ARG A 150 -14.02 -18.66 8.89
CA ARG A 150 -14.06 -19.82 9.82
C ARG A 150 -15.32 -20.66 9.64
N GLY A 151 -16.42 -20.04 9.19
CA GLY A 151 -17.68 -20.74 8.96
C GLY A 151 -17.79 -21.30 7.53
N ASP A 152 -17.74 -22.62 7.37
CA ASP A 152 -17.84 -23.27 6.05
C ASP A 152 -19.15 -22.96 5.32
N ASN A 153 -20.28 -22.91 6.04
CA ASN A 153 -21.57 -22.54 5.46
C ASN A 153 -21.55 -21.13 4.87
N LYS A 154 -20.82 -20.21 5.50
CA LYS A 154 -20.67 -18.83 5.04
C LYS A 154 -19.82 -18.75 3.78
N LYS A 155 -18.70 -19.50 3.74
CA LYS A 155 -17.88 -19.66 2.52
C LYS A 155 -18.74 -20.23 1.38
N ARG A 156 -19.45 -21.34 1.63
CA ARG A 156 -20.30 -22.02 0.64
C ARG A 156 -21.40 -21.11 0.10
N ARG A 157 -22.09 -20.35 0.97
CA ARG A 157 -23.09 -19.37 0.54
C ARG A 157 -22.51 -18.35 -0.45
N TRP A 158 -21.36 -17.76 -0.11
CA TRP A 158 -20.70 -16.79 -0.98
C TRP A 158 -20.26 -17.40 -2.32
N VAL A 159 -19.75 -18.63 -2.34
CA VAL A 159 -19.43 -19.34 -3.59
C VAL A 159 -20.67 -19.51 -4.46
N LEU A 160 -21.79 -19.91 -3.88
CA LEU A 160 -23.04 -20.14 -4.62
C LEU A 160 -23.63 -18.83 -5.16
N GLU A 161 -23.81 -17.83 -4.30
CA GLU A 161 -24.50 -16.58 -4.67
C GLU A 161 -23.64 -15.67 -5.53
N ALA A 162 -22.36 -15.45 -5.17
CA ALA A 162 -21.53 -14.51 -5.91
C ALA A 162 -21.26 -15.00 -7.34
N ASN A 163 -21.09 -16.31 -7.56
CA ASN A 163 -20.89 -16.85 -8.90
C ASN A 163 -22.13 -16.79 -9.80
N GLN A 164 -23.33 -16.58 -9.24
CA GLN A 164 -24.57 -16.37 -10.01
C GLN A 164 -24.73 -14.92 -10.50
N ILE A 165 -23.87 -14.00 -10.05
CA ILE A 165 -23.86 -12.62 -10.54
C ILE A 165 -23.34 -12.61 -11.99
N LEU A 166 -24.23 -12.17 -12.90
CA LEU A 166 -23.99 -12.06 -14.33
C LEU A 166 -24.77 -10.85 -14.87
N SER A 167 -24.17 -10.07 -15.78
CA SER A 167 -24.88 -9.02 -16.50
C SER A 167 -25.58 -9.60 -17.73
N ALA A 168 -26.85 -9.25 -17.94
CA ALA A 168 -27.56 -9.59 -19.16
C ALA A 168 -26.90 -8.82 -20.32
N PHE A 169 -26.38 -9.52 -21.32
CA PHE A 169 -25.80 -8.94 -22.55
C PHE A 169 -24.39 -8.33 -22.45
N ASP A 170 -23.64 -8.58 -21.38
CA ASP A 170 -22.24 -8.14 -21.29
C ASP A 170 -21.27 -9.32 -21.49
N GLU A 171 -20.25 -9.13 -22.32
CA GLU A 171 -19.13 -10.06 -22.49
C GLU A 171 -18.07 -9.92 -21.38
N ARG A 172 -18.29 -9.04 -20.39
CA ARG A 172 -17.43 -8.89 -19.23
C ARG A 172 -17.14 -10.23 -18.55
N LEU A 173 -15.87 -10.51 -18.39
CA LEU A 173 -15.39 -11.64 -17.62
C LEU A 173 -15.44 -11.31 -16.14
N TYR A 174 -16.19 -12.08 -15.36
CA TYR A 174 -16.17 -11.98 -13.90
C TYR A 174 -15.13 -12.93 -13.32
N PRO A 175 -14.29 -12.51 -12.36
CA PRO A 175 -13.38 -13.42 -11.66
C PRO A 175 -14.18 -14.48 -10.92
N ASN A 176 -13.78 -15.75 -11.06
CA ASN A 176 -14.43 -16.85 -10.36
C ASN A 176 -14.23 -16.74 -8.84
N ILE A 177 -15.28 -16.99 -8.06
CA ILE A 177 -15.18 -17.04 -6.59
C ILE A 177 -14.97 -18.50 -6.16
N LYS A 178 -13.87 -18.78 -5.46
CA LYS A 178 -13.53 -20.11 -4.94
C LYS A 178 -13.45 -20.08 -3.42
N GLY A 179 -14.12 -21.00 -2.74
CA GLY A 179 -13.86 -21.27 -1.33
C GLY A 179 -12.51 -21.97 -1.19
N ILE A 180 -11.63 -21.43 -0.34
CA ILE A 180 -10.28 -21.98 -0.12
C ILE A 180 -10.12 -22.48 1.31
N ASP A 181 -9.12 -23.33 1.51
CA ASP A 181 -8.67 -23.79 2.82
C ASP A 181 -7.61 -22.85 3.42
N LEU A 182 -7.27 -23.08 4.70
CA LEU A 182 -6.37 -22.18 5.44
C LEU A 182 -4.96 -22.19 4.84
N GLU A 183 -4.53 -23.34 4.34
CA GLU A 183 -3.23 -23.61 3.75
C GLU A 183 -3.07 -22.91 2.39
N GLU A 184 -4.18 -22.67 1.68
CA GLU A 184 -4.22 -22.00 0.38
C GLU A 184 -4.20 -20.46 0.49
N LEU A 185 -4.32 -19.88 1.70
CA LEU A 185 -4.46 -18.42 1.88
C LEU A 185 -3.38 -17.60 1.17
N PHE A 186 -2.13 -18.07 1.20
CA PHE A 186 -0.97 -17.39 0.62
C PHE A 186 -0.60 -17.89 -0.79
N ASP A 187 -1.39 -18.80 -1.38
CA ASP A 187 -1.24 -19.18 -2.79
C ASP A 187 -1.96 -18.17 -3.70
N CYS A 188 -1.46 -16.94 -3.71
CA CYS A 188 -2.05 -15.83 -4.46
C CYS A 188 -1.01 -14.74 -4.76
N ASP A 189 -1.40 -13.75 -5.55
CA ASP A 189 -0.59 -12.55 -5.81
C ASP A 189 -0.92 -11.43 -4.80
N MET A 190 -2.14 -11.46 -4.23
CA MET A 190 -2.58 -10.53 -3.19
C MET A 190 -3.44 -11.26 -2.16
N PHE A 191 -3.00 -11.21 -0.90
CA PHE A 191 -3.77 -11.63 0.26
C PHE A 191 -4.43 -10.41 0.91
N VAL A 192 -5.73 -10.47 1.19
CA VAL A 192 -6.53 -9.38 1.75
C VAL A 192 -7.06 -9.78 3.12
N PHE A 193 -6.55 -9.13 4.16
CA PHE A 193 -7.01 -9.27 5.53
C PHE A 193 -8.19 -8.33 5.81
N CYS A 194 -9.39 -8.91 5.92
CA CYS A 194 -10.65 -8.21 6.22
C CYS A 194 -11.33 -8.74 7.50
N ALA A 195 -10.66 -9.61 8.25
CA ALA A 195 -11.16 -10.13 9.53
C ALA A 195 -11.02 -9.08 10.65
N SER A 196 -11.96 -9.06 11.59
CA SER A 196 -11.89 -8.20 12.78
C SER A 196 -12.48 -8.92 13.99
N VAL A 197 -11.83 -8.78 15.13
CA VAL A 197 -12.39 -9.10 16.45
C VAL A 197 -13.38 -7.98 16.74
N GLY A 198 -14.66 -8.21 16.39
CA GLY A 198 -15.86 -7.38 16.60
C GLY A 198 -15.70 -5.90 17.02
N VAL A 199 -16.35 -4.98 16.29
CA VAL A 199 -16.65 -3.64 16.83
C VAL A 199 -17.80 -3.80 17.83
N PRO A 200 -17.75 -3.21 19.05
CA PRO A 200 -18.89 -3.21 19.95
C PRO A 200 -20.15 -2.63 19.27
N PRO A 201 -21.35 -3.10 19.65
CA PRO A 201 -22.61 -2.57 19.13
C PRO A 201 -22.76 -1.05 19.33
N VAL A 202 -23.64 -0.43 18.54
CA VAL A 202 -24.01 0.98 18.71
C VAL A 202 -24.58 1.17 20.12
N GLY A 203 -23.93 2.02 20.93
CA GLY A 203 -24.34 2.34 22.30
C GLY A 203 -23.24 2.23 23.36
N GLU A 204 -22.13 1.54 23.07
CA GLU A 204 -20.99 1.46 24.00
C GLU A 204 -19.98 2.59 23.74
N ASN A 205 -20.07 3.65 24.55
CA ASN A 205 -19.08 4.73 24.60
C ASN A 205 -17.83 4.26 25.35
N VAL A 206 -16.89 3.64 24.63
CA VAL A 206 -15.62 3.25 25.22
C VAL A 206 -14.47 3.86 24.40
N LYS A 207 -13.73 4.80 25.01
CA LYS A 207 -12.49 5.35 24.42
C LYS A 207 -11.45 4.26 24.10
N ASP A 208 -11.53 3.09 24.76
CA ASP A 208 -10.67 1.92 24.55
C ASP A 208 -11.00 1.04 23.34
N VAL A 209 -12.08 1.28 22.58
CA VAL A 209 -12.45 0.37 21.47
C VAL A 209 -11.31 0.20 20.46
N ARG A 210 -10.61 1.29 20.13
CA ARG A 210 -9.54 1.26 19.13
C ARG A 210 -8.30 0.52 19.62
N MET A 211 -7.99 0.62 20.92
CA MET A 211 -6.89 -0.11 21.54
C MET A 211 -7.23 -1.58 21.76
N ILE A 212 -8.47 -1.90 22.14
CA ILE A 212 -8.97 -3.27 22.23
C ILE A 212 -8.94 -3.95 20.85
N GLN A 213 -9.39 -3.24 19.81
CA GLN A 213 -9.29 -3.71 18.43
C GLN A 213 -7.85 -3.89 18.00
N LEU A 214 -6.96 -2.94 18.31
CA LEU A 214 -5.54 -3.10 18.02
C LEU A 214 -5.00 -4.37 18.68
N GLN A 215 -5.26 -4.59 19.97
CA GLN A 215 -4.75 -5.76 20.69
C GLN A 215 -5.33 -7.08 20.16
N GLY A 216 -6.65 -7.12 19.90
CA GLY A 216 -7.33 -8.31 19.35
C GLY A 216 -6.91 -8.61 17.92
N ASN A 217 -6.97 -7.61 17.04
CA ASN A 217 -6.63 -7.76 15.63
C ASN A 217 -5.15 -8.00 15.43
N SER A 218 -4.25 -7.34 16.18
CA SER A 218 -2.80 -7.59 16.07
C SER A 218 -2.45 -9.03 16.42
N LYS A 219 -3.06 -9.62 17.45
CA LYS A 219 -2.83 -11.03 17.80
C LYS A 219 -3.24 -11.98 16.67
N VAL A 220 -4.41 -11.75 16.09
CA VAL A 220 -4.91 -12.56 14.97
C VAL A 220 -4.02 -12.37 13.75
N LEU A 221 -3.69 -11.12 13.42
CA LEU A 221 -2.92 -10.74 12.26
C LEU A 221 -1.47 -11.23 12.33
N ALA A 222 -0.86 -11.23 13.53
CA ALA A 222 0.49 -11.73 13.75
C ALA A 222 0.64 -13.21 13.36
N ASN A 223 -0.40 -14.03 13.58
CA ASN A 223 -0.39 -15.43 13.14
C ASN A 223 -0.32 -15.52 11.62
N TYR A 224 -1.08 -14.68 10.89
CA TYR A 224 -1.01 -14.62 9.44
C TYR A 224 0.31 -14.04 8.92
N GLY A 225 0.93 -13.10 9.64
CA GLY A 225 2.29 -12.64 9.36
C GLY A 225 3.34 -13.76 9.46
N LYS A 226 3.25 -14.59 10.51
CA LYS A 226 4.09 -15.79 10.67
C LYS A 226 3.82 -16.86 9.61
N MET A 227 2.56 -17.06 9.24
CA MET A 227 2.20 -17.96 8.15
C MET A 227 2.79 -17.49 6.82
N ALA A 228 2.67 -16.19 6.50
CA ALA A 228 3.24 -15.60 5.29
C ALA A 228 4.76 -15.78 5.22
N ARG A 229 5.46 -15.64 6.36
CA ARG A 229 6.88 -15.98 6.49
C ARG A 229 7.12 -17.46 6.19
N LYS A 230 6.41 -18.37 6.85
CA LYS A 230 6.57 -19.82 6.70
C LYS A 230 6.34 -20.30 5.27
N THR A 231 5.39 -19.71 4.55
CA THR A 231 5.10 -20.04 3.15
C THR A 231 5.98 -19.28 2.15
N GLY A 232 6.86 -18.39 2.61
CA GLY A 232 7.71 -17.58 1.73
C GLY A 232 6.92 -16.65 0.80
N PHE A 233 5.78 -16.13 1.25
CA PHE A 233 4.84 -15.35 0.44
C PHE A 233 5.51 -14.17 -0.28
N LYS A 234 5.37 -14.12 -1.61
CA LYS A 234 5.99 -13.10 -2.48
C LYS A 234 5.02 -12.02 -2.96
N GLY A 235 3.71 -12.20 -2.70
CA GLY A 235 2.67 -11.26 -3.12
C GLY A 235 2.52 -10.05 -2.19
N ILE A 236 1.40 -9.33 -2.38
CA ILE A 236 0.99 -8.18 -1.56
C ILE A 236 0.12 -8.64 -0.39
N PHE A 237 0.50 -8.24 0.82
CA PHE A 237 -0.28 -8.40 2.03
C PHE A 237 -1.08 -7.11 2.27
N ALA A 238 -2.35 -7.14 1.89
CA ALA A 238 -3.30 -6.03 2.00
C ALA A 238 -4.07 -6.07 3.33
N VAL A 239 -3.95 -5.03 4.14
CA VAL A 239 -4.69 -4.86 5.40
C VAL A 239 -5.84 -3.89 5.18
N VAL A 240 -7.08 -4.37 5.33
CA VAL A 240 -8.30 -3.54 5.23
C VAL A 240 -8.89 -3.24 6.62
N SER A 241 -8.65 -4.13 7.59
CA SER A 241 -9.19 -4.00 8.94
C SER A 241 -8.56 -2.86 9.74
N ASP A 242 -9.35 -2.25 10.63
CA ASP A 242 -8.90 -1.21 11.54
C ASP A 242 -8.19 -1.75 12.80
N PRO A 243 -7.23 -1.00 13.38
CA PRO A 243 -6.61 0.23 12.85
C PRO A 243 -5.53 -0.09 11.80
N VAL A 244 -5.81 0.25 10.55
CA VAL A 244 -5.06 -0.22 9.35
C VAL A 244 -3.55 0.00 9.45
N ASP A 245 -3.12 1.23 9.75
CA ASP A 245 -1.70 1.61 9.70
C ASP A 245 -0.86 0.87 10.76
N LEU A 246 -1.41 0.72 11.97
CA LEU A 246 -0.76 0.02 13.07
C LEU A 246 -0.73 -1.49 12.85
N LEU A 247 -1.78 -2.03 12.24
CA LEU A 247 -1.83 -3.43 11.84
C LEU A 247 -0.78 -3.75 10.77
N CYS A 248 -0.51 -2.85 9.82
CA CYS A 248 0.63 -3.01 8.90
C CYS A 248 1.97 -3.10 9.64
N LYS A 249 2.22 -2.23 10.63
CA LYS A 249 3.43 -2.29 11.47
C LYS A 249 3.51 -3.60 12.26
N SER A 250 2.38 -4.08 12.78
CA SER A 250 2.30 -5.38 13.47
C SER A 250 2.63 -6.57 12.55
N VAL A 251 2.15 -6.57 11.30
CA VAL A 251 2.51 -7.60 10.30
C VAL A 251 3.99 -7.57 10.00
N PHE A 252 4.56 -6.38 9.82
CA PHE A 252 5.98 -6.22 9.54
C PHE A 252 6.83 -6.80 10.67
N ILE A 253 6.55 -6.43 11.92
CA ILE A 253 7.28 -6.94 13.09
C ILE A 253 7.09 -8.45 13.22
N SER A 254 5.84 -8.93 13.22
CA SER A 254 5.54 -10.34 13.48
C SER A 254 6.04 -11.30 12.41
N SER A 255 6.07 -10.90 11.14
CA SER A 255 6.62 -11.72 10.05
C SER A 255 8.15 -11.73 10.04
N ASN A 256 8.80 -10.66 10.54
CA ASN A 256 10.26 -10.53 10.53
C ASN A 256 10.91 -10.87 11.89
N THR A 257 10.13 -11.26 12.90
CA THR A 257 10.62 -11.76 14.18
C THR A 257 10.69 -13.29 14.15
N ASN A 258 11.87 -13.85 14.43
CA ASN A 258 12.07 -15.31 14.48
C ASN A 258 11.53 -15.93 15.77
N GLU A 259 11.69 -17.26 15.91
CA GLU A 259 11.24 -18.01 17.09
C GLU A 259 11.95 -17.60 18.40
N ASN A 260 13.15 -17.04 18.29
CA ASN A 260 13.93 -16.52 19.43
C ASN A 260 13.57 -15.06 19.79
N GLY A 261 12.66 -14.43 19.05
CA GLY A 261 12.26 -13.03 19.29
C GLY A 261 13.16 -11.98 18.61
N GLU A 262 14.06 -12.39 17.70
CA GLU A 262 14.99 -11.49 17.01
C GLU A 262 14.45 -11.06 15.64
N MET A 263 14.64 -9.79 15.29
CA MET A 263 14.30 -9.26 13.97
C MET A 263 15.38 -9.62 12.94
N ASP A 264 15.12 -10.61 12.09
CA ASP A 264 16.06 -11.12 11.08
C ASP A 264 15.73 -10.70 9.64
N TYR A 265 14.57 -10.07 9.45
CA TYR A 265 14.10 -9.54 8.15
C TYR A 265 13.88 -10.61 7.06
N GLU A 266 13.64 -11.87 7.46
CA GLU A 266 13.37 -12.98 6.53
C GLU A 266 11.87 -13.17 6.22
N GLY A 267 11.01 -12.31 6.78
CA GLY A 267 9.57 -12.31 6.55
C GLY A 267 9.13 -11.45 5.36
N LEU A 268 8.02 -10.74 5.54
CA LEU A 268 7.50 -9.85 4.53
C LEU A 268 8.36 -8.59 4.46
N ALA A 269 8.82 -8.24 3.27
CA ALA A 269 9.47 -6.95 3.07
C ALA A 269 8.46 -5.80 3.26
N PRO A 270 8.90 -4.60 3.69
CA PRO A 270 7.97 -3.51 3.99
C PRO A 270 7.09 -3.12 2.79
N GLU A 271 7.62 -3.15 1.57
CA GLU A 271 6.86 -2.82 0.35
C GLU A 271 5.81 -3.86 -0.06
N GLN A 272 5.85 -5.08 0.53
CA GLN A 272 4.81 -6.10 0.34
C GLN A 272 3.58 -5.83 1.21
N ILE A 273 3.71 -5.03 2.27
CA ILE A 273 2.63 -4.75 3.22
C ILE A 273 1.97 -3.42 2.86
N ARG A 274 0.65 -3.42 2.68
CA ARG A 274 -0.12 -2.23 2.29
C ARG A 274 -1.39 -2.11 3.11
N GLY A 275 -1.66 -0.91 3.61
CA GLY A 275 -2.87 -0.61 4.34
C GLY A 275 -3.91 0.10 3.48
N TYR A 276 -5.16 -0.32 3.55
CA TYR A 276 -6.26 0.18 2.72
C TYR A 276 -7.31 0.89 3.58
N GLY A 277 -6.93 2.05 4.12
CA GLY A 277 -7.82 2.91 4.91
C GLY A 277 -7.98 4.33 4.36
N LEU A 278 -7.00 4.84 3.62
CA LEU A 278 -7.00 6.24 3.18
C LEU A 278 -7.96 6.52 2.00
N GLY A 279 -8.25 5.52 1.16
CA GLY A 279 -9.15 5.65 0.01
C GLY A 279 -10.54 6.17 0.36
N VAL A 280 -11.17 5.61 1.40
CA VAL A 280 -12.48 6.08 1.89
C VAL A 280 -12.40 7.47 2.53
N MET A 281 -11.26 7.84 3.13
CA MET A 281 -11.10 9.18 3.70
C MET A 281 -11.03 10.24 2.60
N HIS A 282 -10.31 9.94 1.52
CA HIS A 282 -10.33 10.76 0.30
C HIS A 282 -11.73 10.85 -0.30
N ALA A 283 -12.44 9.72 -0.45
CA ALA A 283 -13.79 9.71 -1.01
C ALA A 283 -14.79 10.51 -0.17
N ARG A 284 -14.70 10.44 1.16
CA ARG A 284 -15.50 11.26 2.08
C ARG A 284 -15.19 12.74 1.94
N ALA A 285 -13.91 13.11 1.92
CA ALA A 285 -13.51 14.49 1.67
C ALA A 285 -14.07 15.02 0.34
N ALA A 286 -13.98 14.22 -0.73
CA ALA A 286 -14.53 14.55 -2.03
C ALA A 286 -16.05 14.74 -2.01
N TYR A 287 -16.78 13.88 -1.30
CA TYR A 287 -18.23 14.01 -1.13
C TYR A 287 -18.61 15.33 -0.47
N TYR A 288 -18.03 15.67 0.70
CA TYR A 288 -18.37 16.93 1.38
C TYR A 288 -17.84 18.16 0.65
N ALA A 289 -16.71 18.04 -0.05
CA ALA A 289 -16.20 19.10 -0.91
C ALA A 289 -17.17 19.44 -2.04
N ALA A 290 -17.82 18.43 -2.63
CA ALA A 290 -18.78 18.65 -3.72
C ALA A 290 -20.07 19.36 -3.29
N LEU A 291 -20.35 19.43 -1.98
CA LEU A 291 -21.55 20.09 -1.44
C LEU A 291 -21.40 21.62 -1.30
N ASN A 292 -20.19 22.17 -1.46
CA ASN A 292 -19.92 23.61 -1.36
C ASN A 292 -18.99 24.07 -2.48
N THR A 293 -19.35 25.14 -3.18
CA THR A 293 -18.54 25.74 -4.25
C THR A 293 -17.15 26.19 -3.78
N GLU A 294 -17.00 26.59 -2.52
CA GLU A 294 -15.73 27.04 -1.95
C GLU A 294 -14.72 25.90 -1.73
N THR A 295 -15.19 24.65 -1.71
CA THR A 295 -14.34 23.47 -1.43
C THR A 295 -14.31 22.48 -2.60
N ALA A 296 -15.11 22.70 -3.64
CA ALA A 296 -15.25 21.83 -4.80
C ALA A 296 -13.94 21.60 -5.58
N HIS A 297 -12.95 22.48 -5.47
CA HIS A 297 -11.63 22.32 -6.09
C HIS A 297 -10.85 21.10 -5.56
N TYR A 298 -11.18 20.62 -4.35
CA TYR A 298 -10.49 19.51 -3.71
C TYR A 298 -10.33 18.27 -4.59
N ILE A 299 -11.36 17.91 -5.37
CA ILE A 299 -11.30 16.68 -6.18
C ILE A 299 -10.20 16.72 -7.26
N LYS A 300 -9.80 17.92 -7.70
CA LYS A 300 -8.75 18.12 -8.71
C LYS A 300 -7.40 18.43 -8.06
N GLU A 301 -7.40 19.29 -7.06
CA GLU A 301 -6.18 19.89 -6.52
C GLU A 301 -5.71 19.27 -5.20
N GLY A 302 -6.62 18.66 -4.46
CA GLY A 302 -6.41 18.22 -3.09
C GLY A 302 -5.68 16.89 -2.99
N ARG A 303 -5.22 16.57 -1.78
CA ARG A 303 -4.56 15.30 -1.44
C ARG A 303 -4.94 14.82 -0.04
N ALA A 304 -4.99 13.51 0.14
CA ALA A 304 -5.15 12.88 1.44
C ALA A 304 -3.81 12.29 1.92
N TYR A 305 -3.52 12.45 3.21
CA TYR A 305 -2.32 11.93 3.87
C TYR A 305 -2.61 11.44 5.28
N GLY A 306 -1.66 10.70 5.83
CA GLY A 306 -1.70 10.27 7.23
C GLY A 306 -2.44 8.95 7.41
N PRO A 307 -2.70 8.56 8.67
CA PRO A 307 -3.37 7.32 8.99
C PRO A 307 -4.88 7.39 8.73
N HIS A 308 -5.52 6.23 8.68
CA HIS A 308 -6.98 6.17 8.73
C HIS A 308 -7.47 6.58 10.12
N GLY A 309 -7.89 7.84 10.30
CA GLY A 309 -8.51 8.33 11.55
C GLY A 309 -7.78 9.50 12.20
N ASP A 310 -7.23 9.31 13.41
CA ASP A 310 -6.60 10.42 14.15
C ASP A 310 -5.23 10.71 13.56
N GLY A 311 -4.94 11.97 13.24
CA GLY A 311 -3.80 12.37 12.42
C GLY A 311 -4.06 12.39 10.91
N LEU A 312 -5.29 12.09 10.43
CA LEU A 312 -5.66 12.29 9.04
C LEU A 312 -5.42 13.75 8.62
N ILE A 313 -4.91 13.95 7.40
CA ILE A 313 -4.81 15.27 6.79
C ILE A 313 -5.43 15.24 5.40
N ILE A 314 -6.39 16.13 5.17
CA ILE A 314 -6.95 16.42 3.86
C ILE A 314 -6.47 17.80 3.43
N ALA A 315 -5.49 17.86 2.54
CA ALA A 315 -5.06 19.10 1.92
C ALA A 315 -6.08 19.48 0.84
N ASP A 316 -6.64 20.68 0.94
CA ASP A 316 -7.67 21.17 0.02
C ASP A 316 -7.10 21.40 -1.39
N SER A 317 -5.90 21.99 -1.47
CA SER A 317 -5.13 22.21 -2.69
C SER A 317 -3.65 22.08 -2.37
N ILE A 318 -2.85 21.57 -3.31
CA ILE A 318 -1.38 21.60 -3.19
C ILE A 318 -0.82 22.94 -3.68
N GLU A 319 -1.43 23.53 -4.70
CA GLU A 319 -0.96 24.77 -5.32
C GLU A 319 -1.45 26.00 -4.53
N ASN A 320 -2.73 26.02 -4.16
CA ASN A 320 -3.40 27.14 -3.49
C ASN A 320 -3.87 26.75 -2.07
N TYR A 321 -2.98 26.15 -1.29
CA TYR A 321 -3.31 25.55 0.01
C TYR A 321 -3.92 26.56 0.99
N ASN A 322 -5.13 26.26 1.47
CA ASN A 322 -5.81 27.03 2.50
C ASN A 322 -5.92 26.19 3.80
N PRO A 323 -5.23 26.57 4.90
CA PRO A 323 -5.25 25.83 6.16
C PRO A 323 -6.64 25.60 6.73
N ASP A 324 -7.55 26.57 6.62
CA ASP A 324 -8.89 26.51 7.23
C ASP A 324 -9.80 25.55 6.46
N ILE A 325 -9.78 25.63 5.11
CA ILE A 325 -10.52 24.70 4.25
C ILE A 325 -9.98 23.28 4.43
N SER A 326 -8.66 23.13 4.45
CA SER A 326 -7.97 21.87 4.72
C SER A 326 -8.40 21.26 6.07
N MET A 327 -8.48 22.07 7.13
CA MET A 327 -8.94 21.61 8.44
C MET A 327 -10.43 21.23 8.43
N TYR A 328 -11.26 22.03 7.77
CA TYR A 328 -12.68 21.74 7.60
C TYR A 328 -12.91 20.40 6.89
N LEU A 329 -12.26 20.18 5.74
CA LEU A 329 -12.38 18.93 4.99
C LEU A 329 -11.81 17.74 5.75
N THR A 330 -10.70 17.94 6.47
CA THR A 330 -10.11 16.92 7.36
C THR A 330 -11.12 16.47 8.40
N ARG A 331 -11.77 17.44 9.07
CA ARG A 331 -12.79 17.17 10.09
C ARG A 331 -14.00 16.44 9.50
N LYS A 332 -14.53 16.92 8.38
CA LYS A 332 -15.66 16.29 7.68
C LYS A 332 -15.36 14.85 7.27
N ALA A 333 -14.18 14.59 6.69
CA ALA A 333 -13.80 13.23 6.31
C ALA A 333 -13.67 12.29 7.51
N ARG A 334 -13.12 12.77 8.64
CA ARG A 334 -12.96 12.02 9.88
C ARG A 334 -14.31 11.68 10.54
N GLU A 335 -15.22 12.65 10.58
CA GLU A 335 -16.50 12.57 11.28
C GLU A 335 -17.62 11.95 10.43
N ALA A 336 -17.41 11.77 9.12
CA ALA A 336 -18.41 11.17 8.21
C ALA A 336 -18.95 9.80 8.65
N ASN A 337 -18.22 9.06 9.49
CA ASN A 337 -18.69 7.79 10.03
C ASN A 337 -19.80 7.97 11.09
N LEU A 338 -19.86 9.13 11.75
CA LEU A 338 -20.87 9.50 12.74
C LEU A 338 -22.19 9.79 12.03
N ASP A 339 -22.17 10.59 10.95
CA ASP A 339 -23.35 10.88 10.12
C ASP A 339 -24.04 9.58 9.65
N VAL A 340 -23.27 8.55 9.25
CA VAL A 340 -23.83 7.24 8.88
C VAL A 340 -24.40 6.52 10.09
N ARG A 341 -23.74 6.59 11.26
CA ARG A 341 -24.23 5.96 12.50
C ARG A 341 -25.51 6.61 13.02
N GLU A 342 -25.70 7.91 12.81
CA GLU A 342 -26.95 8.61 13.13
C GLU A 342 -28.14 8.07 12.35
N THR A 343 -27.92 7.46 11.18
CA THR A 343 -28.97 6.74 10.43
C THR A 343 -29.33 5.38 11.02
N GLY A 344 -28.65 4.95 12.10
CA GLY A 344 -28.84 3.64 12.74
C GLY A 344 -28.00 2.50 12.13
N PHE A 345 -27.13 2.79 11.16
CA PHE A 345 -26.35 1.79 10.44
C PHE A 345 -24.84 1.92 10.64
N LYS A 346 -24.14 0.79 10.61
CA LYS A 346 -22.67 0.75 10.64
C LYS A 346 -22.10 1.17 9.26
N PRO A 347 -21.06 2.02 9.21
CA PRO A 347 -20.42 2.38 7.95
C PRO A 347 -19.48 1.26 7.48
N TYR A 348 -19.89 0.51 6.45
CA TYR A 348 -19.05 -0.51 5.82
C TYR A 348 -19.03 -0.47 4.28
N ILE A 349 -20.05 0.12 3.65
CA ILE A 349 -20.19 0.15 2.17
C ILE A 349 -19.06 0.95 1.52
N ALA A 350 -18.95 2.25 1.84
CA ALA A 350 -17.88 3.11 1.30
C ALA A 350 -16.47 2.62 1.68
N PRO A 351 -16.18 2.16 2.91
CA PRO A 351 -14.91 1.50 3.22
C PRO A 351 -14.61 0.30 2.31
N ALA A 352 -15.56 -0.62 2.12
CA ALA A 352 -15.37 -1.83 1.32
C ALA A 352 -15.15 -1.54 -0.18
N LEU A 353 -15.78 -0.50 -0.72
CA LEU A 353 -15.68 -0.14 -2.13
C LEU A 353 -14.52 0.84 -2.41
N SER A 354 -14.45 1.97 -1.71
CA SER A 354 -13.43 3.01 -1.95
C SER A 354 -12.05 2.61 -1.47
N SER A 355 -11.94 2.05 -0.25
CA SER A 355 -10.64 1.59 0.26
C SER A 355 -10.34 0.15 -0.12
N GLY A 356 -11.33 -0.73 -0.14
CA GLY A 356 -11.16 -2.12 -0.54
C GLY A 356 -11.07 -2.26 -2.06
N SER A 357 -12.21 -2.49 -2.70
CA SER A 357 -12.29 -2.93 -4.10
C SER A 357 -11.55 -2.03 -5.08
N LEU A 358 -11.82 -0.72 -5.06
CA LEU A 358 -11.24 0.23 -6.01
C LEU A 358 -9.73 0.38 -5.82
N SER A 359 -9.26 0.61 -4.60
CA SER A 359 -7.81 0.77 -4.34
C SER A 359 -7.02 -0.53 -4.53
N LEU A 360 -7.59 -1.70 -4.24
CA LEU A 360 -6.95 -2.99 -4.52
C LEU A 360 -6.80 -3.19 -6.03
N ILE A 361 -7.85 -2.93 -6.81
CA ILE A 361 -7.79 -2.98 -8.28
C ILE A 361 -6.78 -1.95 -8.81
N SER A 362 -6.77 -0.72 -8.31
CA SER A 362 -5.78 0.29 -8.68
C SER A 362 -4.34 -0.15 -8.36
N THR A 363 -4.13 -0.88 -7.26
CA THR A 363 -2.82 -1.48 -6.95
C THR A 363 -2.41 -2.47 -8.02
N ILE A 364 -3.31 -3.37 -8.43
CA ILE A 364 -3.04 -4.39 -9.45
C ILE A 364 -2.77 -3.74 -10.82
N LYS A 365 -3.51 -2.68 -11.16
CA LYS A 365 -3.34 -1.92 -12.41
C LYS A 365 -2.06 -1.09 -12.48
N GLY A 366 -1.47 -0.77 -11.32
CA GLY A 366 -0.43 0.25 -11.22
C GLY A 366 -0.96 1.68 -11.37
N ASP A 367 -2.25 1.89 -11.07
CA ASP A 367 -2.87 3.21 -11.05
C ASP A 367 -2.59 3.95 -9.74
N TRP A 368 -2.59 5.27 -9.82
CA TRP A 368 -2.55 6.13 -8.64
C TRP A 368 -3.79 5.92 -7.77
N HIS A 369 -3.57 5.67 -6.49
CA HIS A 369 -4.62 5.52 -5.49
C HIS A 369 -4.10 5.96 -4.11
N TYR A 370 -4.97 5.93 -3.11
CA TYR A 370 -4.61 6.20 -1.72
C TYR A 370 -4.55 4.91 -0.92
N SER A 371 -3.35 4.62 -0.42
CA SER A 371 -3.10 3.53 0.51
C SER A 371 -1.92 3.89 1.43
N THR A 372 -1.79 3.13 2.51
CA THR A 372 -0.72 3.22 3.48
C THR A 372 0.45 2.37 3.03
N THR A 373 1.64 2.97 2.96
CA THR A 373 2.89 2.32 2.58
C THR A 373 3.98 2.63 3.60
N TYR A 374 5.08 1.86 3.55
CA TYR A 374 6.23 2.12 4.40
C TYR A 374 6.98 3.39 4.00
N MET A 375 7.27 4.23 4.99
CA MET A 375 8.08 5.43 4.88
C MET A 375 8.92 5.55 6.16
N GLY A 376 10.17 5.09 6.16
CA GLY A 376 11.10 5.44 7.23
C GLY A 376 10.83 4.85 8.62
N GLY A 377 10.25 3.66 8.72
CA GLY A 377 9.83 3.09 10.00
C GLY A 377 8.36 3.31 10.34
N VAL A 378 7.64 4.07 9.52
CA VAL A 378 6.23 4.38 9.69
C VAL A 378 5.43 3.86 8.50
N PHE A 379 4.28 3.24 8.78
CA PHE A 379 3.27 3.01 7.77
C PHE A 379 2.35 4.23 7.73
N MET A 380 2.41 5.01 6.65
CA MET A 380 1.63 6.24 6.49
C MET A 380 0.92 6.27 5.14
N GLY A 381 -0.33 6.74 5.15
CA GLY A 381 -1.14 6.95 3.96
C GLY A 381 -0.65 8.11 3.10
N ALA A 382 -0.52 7.87 1.80
CA ALA A 382 -0.30 8.90 0.79
C ALA A 382 -0.77 8.40 -0.59
N LYS A 383 -0.79 9.29 -1.58
CA LYS A 383 -1.04 8.91 -2.97
C LYS A 383 0.17 8.12 -3.51
N ASN A 384 -0.08 6.90 -3.97
CA ASN A 384 0.96 5.99 -4.46
C ASN A 384 0.43 5.07 -5.56
N ARG A 385 1.34 4.33 -6.20
CA ARG A 385 1.01 3.25 -7.15
C ARG A 385 2.06 2.15 -7.07
N LEU A 386 1.71 0.96 -7.53
CA LEU A 386 2.61 -0.18 -7.60
C LEU A 386 3.04 -0.41 -9.06
N LEU A 387 4.32 -0.25 -9.34
CA LEU A 387 4.89 -0.50 -10.66
C LEU A 387 5.78 -1.75 -10.61
N ALA A 388 6.19 -2.21 -11.79
CA ALA A 388 7.21 -3.24 -11.92
C ALA A 388 8.56 -2.89 -11.26
N THR A 389 8.87 -1.60 -11.17
CA THR A 389 10.05 -1.08 -10.46
C THR A 389 9.83 -0.91 -8.96
N GLY A 390 8.66 -1.33 -8.44
CA GLY A 390 8.28 -1.21 -7.05
C GLY A 390 7.29 -0.07 -6.79
N THR A 391 7.11 0.26 -5.51
CA THR A 391 6.16 1.31 -5.10
C THR A 391 6.68 2.69 -5.48
N GLU A 392 5.85 3.46 -6.19
CA GLU A 392 6.05 4.90 -6.42
C GLU A 392 5.12 5.69 -5.52
N ILE A 393 5.68 6.66 -4.78
CA ILE A 393 4.93 7.61 -3.96
C ILE A 393 4.93 8.96 -4.70
N GLU A 394 3.81 9.67 -4.69
CA GLU A 394 3.70 11.00 -5.30
C GLU A 394 4.63 11.99 -4.57
N ARG A 395 5.50 12.66 -5.33
CA ARG A 395 6.42 13.66 -4.81
C ARG A 395 5.97 15.04 -5.27
N LEU A 396 5.82 15.97 -4.33
CA LEU A 396 5.31 17.32 -4.59
C LEU A 396 6.16 18.37 -3.89
N THR A 397 6.11 19.60 -4.40
CA THR A 397 6.56 20.79 -3.66
C THR A 397 5.47 21.13 -2.65
N LEU A 398 5.63 20.68 -1.41
CA LEU A 398 4.59 20.79 -0.39
C LEU A 398 4.58 22.19 0.26
N PRO A 399 3.41 22.83 0.44
CA PRO A 399 3.28 24.05 1.21
C PRO A 399 3.85 23.90 2.63
N LYS A 400 4.57 24.91 3.13
CA LYS A 400 5.23 24.87 4.45
C LYS A 400 4.25 24.56 5.59
N ALA A 401 3.05 25.13 5.55
CA ALA A 401 2.01 24.89 6.56
C ALA A 401 1.47 23.45 6.53
N LEU A 402 1.31 22.87 5.34
CA LEU A 402 0.93 21.46 5.19
C LEU A 402 2.05 20.55 5.72
N LEU A 403 3.30 20.89 5.41
CA LEU A 403 4.45 20.13 5.83
C LEU A 403 4.58 20.02 7.35
N GLY A 404 4.38 21.13 8.09
CA GLY A 404 4.41 21.10 9.56
C GLY A 404 3.42 20.09 10.15
N ARG A 405 2.19 20.05 9.61
CA ARG A 405 1.16 19.07 10.03
C ARG A 405 1.54 17.63 9.71
N LEU A 406 2.15 17.40 8.55
CA LEU A 406 2.65 16.07 8.16
C LEU A 406 3.75 15.61 9.11
N GLU A 407 4.69 16.48 9.48
CA GLU A 407 5.78 16.20 10.42
C GLU A 407 5.26 15.85 11.82
N GLU A 408 4.26 16.57 12.32
CA GLU A 408 3.58 16.24 13.58
C GLU A 408 2.90 14.87 13.53
N THR A 409 2.18 14.59 12.44
CA THR A 409 1.47 13.31 12.25
C THR A 409 2.45 12.14 12.17
N TYR A 410 3.53 12.30 11.41
CA TYR A 410 4.55 11.28 11.26
C TYR A 410 5.24 10.95 12.58
N LYS A 411 5.63 11.97 13.36
CA LYS A 411 6.24 11.78 14.69
C LYS A 411 5.31 11.02 15.65
N LYS A 412 4.01 11.33 15.62
CA LYS A 412 3.00 10.60 16.40
C LYS A 412 2.90 9.14 15.97
N LEU A 413 2.91 8.85 14.66
CA LEU A 413 2.87 7.47 14.20
C LEU A 413 4.16 6.71 14.51
N GLU A 414 5.31 7.39 14.47
CA GLU A 414 6.59 6.79 14.80
C GLU A 414 6.67 6.36 16.27
N SER A 415 6.11 7.17 17.19
CA SER A 415 6.07 6.85 18.62
C SER A 415 5.05 5.77 19.00
N ILE A 416 4.19 5.36 18.07
CA ILE A 416 3.19 4.32 18.31
C ILE A 416 3.77 2.96 17.86
N ILE A 417 3.84 2.03 18.82
CA ILE A 417 4.45 0.68 18.78
C ILE A 417 5.96 0.67 19.03
#